data_AF-A0A849R0N1-F1
#
_entry.id   AF-A0A849R0N1-F1
#
_cell.length_a   1.000
_cell.length_b   1.000
_cell.length_c   1.000
_cell.angle_alpha   90.00
_cell.angle_beta   90.00
_cell.angle_gamma   90.00
#
_symmetry.space_group_name_H-M   'P 1'
#
loop_
_entity.id
_entity.type
_entity.pdbx_description
1 polymer ?
#
loop_
_entity_poly.entity_id
_entity_poly.type
_entity_poly.pdbx_seq_one_letter_code
_entity_poly.pdbx_strand_id
1 'polypeptide(L)' 'MLMDYGKRVQYSVFECLLDAKTLEKIITILKPFVDGNDGIRVYQLCESCVKNVVLLGKGELTEVAKFHLV' A
#
# COMPACT_ATOMS: atom_id res chain seq x y z
N MET A 1 -1.96 7.45 10.84
CA MET A 1 -2.84 6.67 9.95
C MET A 1 -2.13 6.52 8.61
N LEU A 2 -2.09 5.34 7.96
CA LEU A 2 -1.27 4.85 6.79
C LEU A 2 -0.21 5.75 6.12
N MET A 3 -0.45 7.05 5.95
CA MET A 3 0.53 8.09 5.60
C MET A 3 1.75 8.13 6.53
N ASP A 4 1.66 7.63 7.76
CA ASP A 4 2.84 7.47 8.65
C ASP A 4 3.80 6.35 8.20
N TYR A 5 3.34 5.50 7.28
CA TYR A 5 4.02 4.28 6.83
C TYR A 5 4.31 4.29 5.32
N GLY A 6 3.91 5.35 4.61
CA GLY A 6 3.93 5.37 3.15
C GLY A 6 3.32 6.61 2.52
N LYS A 7 3.13 6.56 1.21
CA LYS A 7 2.57 7.64 0.38
C LYS A 7 1.18 7.24 -0.12
N ARG A 8 0.24 8.17 -0.08
CA ARG A 8 -1.07 8.02 -0.74
C ARG A 8 -0.91 8.33 -2.23
N VAL A 9 -1.06 7.33 -3.08
CA VAL A 9 -0.81 7.45 -4.54
C VAL A 9 -2.10 7.58 -5.35
N GLN A 10 -3.23 7.11 -4.81
CA GLN A 10 -4.57 7.40 -5.32
C GLN A 10 -5.53 7.65 -4.16
N TYR A 11 -6.81 7.88 -4.46
CA TYR A 11 -7.82 8.17 -3.44
C TYR A 11 -7.83 7.12 -2.32
N SER A 12 -7.85 5.82 -2.65
CA SER A 12 -7.83 4.75 -1.62
C SER A 12 -6.62 3.84 -1.72
N VAL A 13 -5.58 4.23 -2.48
CA VAL A 13 -4.38 3.41 -2.69
C VAL A 13 -3.18 4.02 -2.00
N PHE A 14 -2.50 3.20 -1.20
CA PHE A 14 -1.32 3.60 -0.44
C PHE A 14 -0.13 2.69 -0.78
N GLU A 15 1.03 3.29 -0.96
CA GLU A 15 2.32 2.62 -1.15
C GLU A 15 3.15 2.76 0.13
N CYS A 16 3.49 1.63 0.76
CA CYS A 16 4.19 1.61 2.04
C CYS A 16 5.50 0.84 1.95
N LEU A 17 6.53 1.35 2.63
CA LEU A 17 7.78 0.64 2.85
C LEU A 17 7.78 0.09 4.27
N LEU A 18 7.55 -1.22 4.39
CA LEU A 18 7.33 -1.87 5.67
C LEU A 18 8.31 -3.03 5.87
N ASP A 19 8.54 -3.40 7.12
CA ASP A 19 9.02 -4.73 7.46
C ASP A 19 7.83 -5.66 7.78
N ALA A 20 8.08 -6.96 7.93
CA ALA A 20 7.04 -7.95 8.19
C ALA A 20 6.24 -7.65 9.48
N LYS A 21 6.93 -7.19 10.53
CA LYS A 21 6.31 -6.89 11.82
C LYS A 21 5.37 -5.68 11.74
N THR A 22 5.78 -4.65 11.00
CA THR A 22 4.98 -3.45 10.79
C THR A 22 3.78 -3.76 9.92
N LEU A 23 3.93 -4.63 8.93
CA LEU A 23 2.82 -5.09 8.10
C LEU A 23 1.74 -5.81 8.94
N GLU A 24 2.12 -6.74 9.82
CA GLU A 24 1.17 -7.43 10.71
C GLU A 24 0.41 -6.44 11.63
N LYS A 25 1.13 -5.45 12.17
CA LYS A 25 0.53 -4.38 12.96
C LYS A 25 -0.49 -3.59 12.16
N ILE A 26 -0.17 -3.20 10.92
CA ILE A 26 -1.07 -2.45 10.04
C ILE A 26 -2.30 -3.29 9.69
N ILE A 27 -2.14 -4.56 9.35
CA ILE A 27 -3.28 -5.46 9.07
C ILE A 27 -4.24 -5.50 10.27
N THR A 28 -3.69 -5.56 11.49
CA THR A 28 -4.49 -5.56 12.73
C THR A 28 -5.25 -4.24 12.91
N ILE A 29 -4.60 -3.10 12.62
CA ILE A 29 -5.21 -1.77 12.69
C ILE A 29 -6.30 -1.60 11.62
N LEU A 30 -6.11 -2.17 10.42
CA LEU A 30 -7.01 -2.02 9.29
C LEU A 30 -8.24 -2.94 9.36
N LYS A 31 -8.14 -4.07 10.06
CA LYS A 31 -9.19 -5.08 10.15
C LYS A 31 -10.58 -4.53 10.55
N PRO A 32 -10.72 -3.58 11.50
CA PRO A 32 -12.02 -3.01 11.86
C PRO A 32 -12.63 -2.10 10.79
N PHE A 33 -11.86 -1.67 9.78
CA PHE A 33 -12.33 -0.82 8.68
C PHE A 33 -12.87 -1.63 7.49
N VAL A 34 -12.78 -2.95 7.55
CA VAL A 34 -13.40 -3.84 6.57
C VAL A 34 -14.81 -4.16 7.05
N ASP A 35 -15.81 -3.44 6.54
CA ASP A 35 -17.23 -3.62 6.87
C ASP A 35 -18.10 -3.55 5.61
N GLY A 36 -19.23 -4.28 5.61
CA GLY A 36 -20.21 -4.30 4.53
C GLY A 36 -19.60 -4.67 3.16
N ASN A 37 -19.53 -3.68 2.27
CA ASN A 37 -19.00 -3.83 0.90
C ASN A 37 -17.54 -3.34 0.76
N ASP A 38 -16.94 -2.84 1.84
CA ASP A 38 -15.55 -2.39 1.83
C ASP A 38 -14.60 -3.59 1.96
N GLY A 39 -13.49 -3.53 1.25
CA GLY A 39 -12.47 -4.56 1.26
C GLY A 39 -11.09 -3.95 1.12
N ILE A 40 -10.13 -4.49 1.85
CA ILE A 40 -8.73 -4.07 1.80
C ILE A 40 -7.91 -5.23 1.23
N ARG A 41 -7.12 -4.95 0.20
CA ARG A 41 -6.16 -5.87 -0.41
C ARG A 41 -4.75 -5.36 -0.14
N VAL A 42 -3.87 -6.29 0.21
CA VAL A 42 -2.46 -6.01 0.41
C VAL A 42 -1.65 -6.77 -0.63
N TYR A 43 -0.86 -6.04 -1.42
CA TYR A 43 0.07 -6.63 -2.39
C TYR A 43 1.50 -6.40 -1.93
N GLN A 44 2.26 -7.48 -1.77
CA GLN A 44 3.70 -7.39 -1.53
C GLN A 44 4.42 -7.29 -2.87
N LEU A 45 5.11 -6.19 -3.11
CA LEU A 45 5.93 -5.96 -4.29
C LEU A 45 7.40 -6.13 -3.95
N CYS A 46 8.11 -6.88 -4.78
CA CYS A 46 9.57 -6.89 -4.76
C CYS A 46 10.12 -5.78 -5.66
N GLU A 47 11.43 -5.56 -5.61
CA GLU A 47 12.09 -4.52 -6.41
C GLU A 47 11.85 -4.67 -7.92
N SER A 48 11.75 -5.90 -8.44
CA SER A 48 11.43 -6.13 -9.85
C SER A 48 9.97 -5.83 -10.17
N CYS A 49 9.02 -6.11 -9.26
CA CYS A 49 7.63 -5.71 -9.42
C CYS A 49 7.48 -4.19 -9.52
N VAL A 50 8.18 -3.43 -8.67
CA VAL A 50 8.15 -1.96 -8.68
C VAL A 50 8.67 -1.40 -10.01
N LYS A 51 9.75 -1.96 -10.55
CA LYS A 51 10.32 -1.56 -11.85
C LYS A 51 9.36 -1.77 -13.03
N ASN A 52 8.41 -2.68 -12.90
CA ASN A 52 7.44 -2.99 -13.94
C ASN A 52 6.13 -2.19 -13.80
N VAL A 53 6.01 -1.31 -12.80
CA VAL A 53 4.81 -0.49 -12.62
C VAL A 53 4.72 0.52 -13.76
N VAL A 54 3.56 0.53 -14.42
CA VAL A 54 3.24 1.49 -15.49
C VAL A 54 2.27 2.53 -14.93
N LEU A 55 2.69 3.79 -14.94
CA LEU A 55 1.85 4.93 -14.57
C LEU A 55 1.11 5.46 -15.80
N LEU A 56 -0.22 5.51 -15.73
CA LEU A 56 -1.06 6.17 -16.73
C LEU A 56 -1.78 7.35 -16.06
N GLY A 57 -1.58 8.56 -16.58
CA GLY A 57 -2.15 9.80 -16.02
C GLY A 57 -1.19 10.55 -15.09
N LYS A 58 -1.72 11.36 -14.17
CA LYS A 58 -0.91 12.09 -13.18
C LYS A 58 -0.65 11.22 -11.96
N GLY A 59 0.61 11.00 -11.64
CA GLY A 59 1.06 10.28 -10.45
C GLY A 59 2.59 10.25 -10.37
N GLU A 60 3.11 10.02 -9.18
CA GLU A 60 4.54 9.83 -8.93
C GLU A 60 4.72 8.43 -8.37
N LEU A 61 5.66 7.66 -8.94
CA LEU A 61 6.07 6.40 -8.35
C LEU A 61 6.83 6.70 -7.06
N THR A 62 6.52 6.00 -5.97
CA THR A 62 7.43 5.99 -4.84
C THR A 62 8.59 5.09 -5.21
N GLU A 63 9.74 5.67 -5.52
CA GLU A 63 10.96 4.89 -5.71
C GLU A 63 11.23 4.19 -4.37
N VAL A 64 11.02 2.87 -4.35
CA VAL A 64 11.23 1.95 -3.21
C VAL A 64 10.07 1.85 -2.20
N ALA A 65 8.88 1.44 -2.64
CA ALA A 65 7.86 0.85 -1.75
C ALA A 65 7.73 -0.67 -1.99
N LYS A 66 7.76 -1.48 -0.93
CA LYS A 66 7.64 -2.95 -1.01
C LYS A 66 6.19 -3.45 -0.88
N PHE A 67 5.21 -2.59 -0.61
CA PHE A 67 3.83 -3.01 -0.36
C PHE A 67 2.79 -1.99 -0.86
N HIS A 68 1.68 -2.47 -1.41
CA HIS A 68 0.52 -1.66 -1.80
C HIS A 68 -0.73 -2.09 -1.01
N LEU A 69 -1.53 -1.11 -0.60
CA LEU A 69 -2.84 -1.26 0.04
C LEU A 69 -3.92 -0.69 -0.90
N VAL A 70 -4.91 -1.50 -1.25
CA VAL A 70 -6.03 -1.15 -2.17
C VAL A 70 -7.37 -1.43 -1.51
#